data_AF-A0AAV5SHG8-F1
#
_entry.id   AF-A0AAV5SHG8-F1
#
_cell.length_a   1.000
_cell.length_b   1.000
_cell.length_c   1.000
_cell.angle_alpha   90.00
_cell.angle_beta   90.00
_cell.angle_gamma   90.00
#
_symmetry.space_group_name_H-M   'P 1'
#
loop_
_entity.id
_entity.type
_entity.pdbx_description
1 polymer ?
#
loop_
_entity_poly.entity_id
_entity_poly.type
_entity_poly.pdbx_seq_one_letter_code
_entity_poly.pdbx_strand_id
1 'polypeptide(L)'
;IKMKSLVLVFALVGCSLAMRQQAVGVEGKLMCGQKPAVGVKVKLWEEDSGPDPDDLLMEGKTNHNGEFSLKGFERELTPIDPVFKVYHDCDDGMKPGQRKLKFKIPSSYVSDGQVPKRMFPIGILNLETIFPGEERDLL
;
A
#
# COMPACT_ATOMS: atom_id res chain seq x y z
N ILE A 1 -15.72 -0.57 42.94
CA ILE A 1 -15.75 -1.02 41.52
C ILE A 1 -16.03 -2.53 41.54
N LYS A 2 -17.13 -3.00 40.92
CA LYS A 2 -17.51 -4.43 40.96
C LYS A 2 -16.51 -5.28 40.15
N MET A 3 -16.26 -6.53 40.55
CA MET A 3 -15.32 -7.46 39.88
C MET A 3 -15.54 -7.57 38.35
N LYS A 4 -16.81 -7.52 37.91
CA LYS A 4 -17.16 -7.47 36.47
C LYS A 4 -16.65 -6.21 35.77
N SER A 5 -16.72 -5.05 36.43
CA SER A 5 -16.16 -3.80 35.91
C SER A 5 -14.64 -3.83 35.88
N LEU A 6 -14.00 -4.52 36.84
CA LEU A 6 -12.55 -4.68 36.86
C LEU A 6 -12.06 -5.59 35.71
N VAL A 7 -12.74 -6.71 35.47
CA VAL A 7 -12.46 -7.61 34.32
C VAL A 7 -12.66 -6.89 32.99
N LEU A 8 -13.71 -6.08 32.86
CA LEU A 8 -13.96 -5.31 31.64
C LEU A 8 -12.84 -4.28 31.39
N VAL A 9 -12.39 -3.58 32.43
CA VAL A 9 -11.27 -2.62 32.33
C VAL A 9 -9.97 -3.34 31.96
N PHE A 10 -9.66 -4.47 32.58
CA PHE A 10 -8.47 -5.25 32.22
C PHE A 10 -8.53 -5.80 30.79
N ALA A 11 -9.71 -6.24 30.32
CA ALA A 11 -9.89 -6.69 28.94
C ALA A 11 -9.68 -5.54 27.93
N LEU A 12 -10.24 -4.36 28.19
CA LEU A 12 -10.09 -3.18 27.32
C LEU A 12 -8.64 -2.65 27.29
N VAL A 13 -7.94 -2.64 28.43
CA VAL A 13 -6.51 -2.29 28.51
C VAL A 13 -5.65 -3.36 27.82
N GLY A 14 -6.00 -4.63 27.94
CA GLY A 14 -5.30 -5.72 27.24
C GLY A 14 -5.43 -5.62 25.72
N CYS A 15 -6.63 -5.35 25.20
CA CYS A 15 -6.86 -5.21 23.76
C CYS A 15 -6.08 -4.03 23.15
N SER A 16 -6.00 -2.90 23.86
CA SER A 16 -5.25 -1.72 23.37
C SER A 16 -3.73 -1.93 23.33
N LEU A 17 -3.19 -2.84 24.17
CA LEU A 17 -1.79 -3.27 24.12
C LEU A 17 -1.53 -4.33 23.04
N ALA A 18 -2.55 -5.07 22.62
CA ALA A 18 -2.43 -6.11 21.60
C ALA A 18 -2.30 -5.54 20.17
N MET A 19 -2.79 -4.32 19.92
CA MET A 19 -2.66 -3.68 18.60
C MET A 19 -1.21 -3.28 18.33
N ARG A 20 -0.59 -3.89 17.33
CA ARG A 20 0.80 -3.72 16.96
C ARG A 20 0.91 -2.65 15.88
N GLN A 21 1.96 -1.85 15.94
CA GLN A 21 2.33 -1.00 14.81
C GLN A 21 3.12 -1.85 13.82
N GLN A 22 2.76 -1.77 12.55
CA GLN A 22 3.40 -2.53 11.49
C GLN A 22 3.65 -1.61 10.31
N ALA A 23 4.84 -1.69 9.73
CA ALA A 23 5.28 -0.83 8.66
C ALA A 23 5.76 -1.62 7.44
N VAL A 24 5.50 -1.06 6.27
CA VAL A 24 5.92 -1.57 4.97
C VAL A 24 6.45 -0.43 4.11
N GLY A 25 7.40 -0.73 3.22
CA GLY A 25 7.90 0.21 2.25
C GLY A 25 8.12 -0.45 0.89
N VAL A 26 7.91 0.31 -0.18
CA VAL A 26 8.10 -0.12 -1.56
C VAL A 26 8.79 0.97 -2.37
N GLU A 27 9.68 0.57 -3.25
CA GLU A 27 10.40 1.47 -4.15
C GLU A 27 10.64 0.84 -5.51
N GLY A 28 10.80 1.70 -6.52
CA GLY A 28 11.04 1.27 -7.89
C GLY A 28 10.97 2.42 -8.87
N LYS A 29 10.86 2.07 -10.15
CA LYS A 29 10.81 3.00 -11.27
C LYS A 29 9.75 2.59 -12.28
N LEU A 30 8.97 3.57 -12.73
CA LEU A 30 7.94 3.38 -13.74
C LEU A 30 8.40 4.00 -15.06
N MET A 31 8.19 3.25 -16.15
CA MET A 31 8.47 3.66 -17.52
C MET A 31 7.18 3.66 -18.33
N CYS A 32 7.11 4.49 -19.36
CA CYS A 32 6.08 4.46 -20.38
C CYS A 32 6.78 4.40 -21.75
N GLY A 33 6.83 3.19 -22.31
CA GLY A 33 7.70 2.87 -23.42
C GLY A 33 9.18 3.09 -23.03
N GLN A 34 9.88 3.91 -23.80
CA GLN A 34 11.31 4.21 -23.56
C GLN A 34 11.56 5.40 -22.62
N LYS A 35 10.51 6.08 -22.13
CA LYS A 35 10.64 7.28 -21.30
C LYS A 35 10.24 7.01 -19.85
N PRO A 36 10.84 7.71 -18.87
CA PRO A 36 10.33 7.68 -17.51
C PRO A 36 8.86 8.11 -17.44
N ALA A 37 8.05 7.38 -16.69
CA ALA A 37 6.67 7.75 -16.44
C ALA A 37 6.62 8.72 -15.25
N VAL A 38 6.62 10.02 -15.55
CA VAL A 38 6.70 11.11 -14.56
C VAL A 38 5.32 11.47 -14.03
N GLY A 39 5.23 11.76 -12.72
CA GLY A 39 4.00 12.24 -12.09
C GLY A 39 2.90 11.18 -11.96
N VAL A 40 3.22 9.91 -12.20
CA VAL A 40 2.29 8.78 -12.05
C VAL A 40 1.92 8.63 -10.58
N LYS A 41 0.61 8.57 -10.31
CA LYS A 41 0.09 8.42 -8.95
C LYS A 41 0.32 6.98 -8.49
N VAL A 42 0.91 6.85 -7.31
CA VAL A 42 1.21 5.57 -6.68
C VAL A 42 0.68 5.57 -5.25
N LYS A 43 0.14 4.45 -4.80
CA LYS A 43 -0.45 4.32 -3.46
C LYS A 43 -0.03 3.02 -2.81
N LEU A 44 0.16 3.07 -1.51
CA LEU A 44 0.34 1.92 -0.64
C LEU A 44 -0.95 1.79 0.18
N TRP A 45 -1.59 0.65 0.06
CA TRP A 45 -2.85 0.31 0.73
C TRP A 45 -2.63 -0.87 1.65
N GLU A 46 -3.46 -0.93 2.67
CA GLU A 46 -3.77 -2.14 3.40
C GLU A 46 -5.08 -2.70 2.83
N GLU A 47 -5.06 -3.93 2.32
CA GLU A 47 -6.26 -4.61 1.78
C GLU A 47 -6.44 -5.94 2.51
N ASP A 48 -7.14 -5.87 3.64
CA ASP A 48 -7.44 -7.02 4.46
C ASP A 48 -8.54 -7.90 3.85
N SER A 49 -8.43 -9.22 4.05
CA SER A 49 -9.54 -10.14 3.73
C SER A 49 -10.57 -10.26 4.88
N GLY A 50 -10.39 -9.46 5.94
CA GLY A 50 -11.12 -9.51 7.20
C GLY A 50 -12.27 -8.49 7.31
N PRO A 51 -12.74 -8.20 8.55
CA PRO A 51 -13.80 -7.21 8.79
C PRO A 51 -13.32 -5.76 8.74
N ASP A 52 -12.00 -5.55 8.69
CA ASP A 52 -11.38 -4.22 8.72
C ASP A 52 -11.43 -3.59 7.31
N PRO A 53 -11.74 -2.29 7.20
CA PRO A 53 -11.84 -1.61 5.91
C PRO A 53 -10.45 -1.41 5.29
N ASP A 54 -10.37 -1.43 3.95
CA ASP A 54 -9.13 -1.10 3.25
C ASP A 54 -8.64 0.31 3.61
N ASP A 55 -7.42 0.41 4.12
CA ASP A 55 -6.83 1.65 4.62
C ASP A 55 -5.72 2.18 3.70
N LEU A 56 -5.71 3.51 3.48
CA LEU A 56 -4.66 4.17 2.70
C LEU A 56 -3.46 4.47 3.60
N LEU A 57 -2.38 3.69 3.44
CA LEU A 57 -1.16 3.86 4.22
C LEU A 57 -0.32 5.05 3.76
N MET A 58 -0.16 5.23 2.45
CA MET A 58 0.65 6.31 1.87
C MET A 58 0.29 6.55 0.41
N GLU A 59 0.34 7.80 -0.05
CA GLU A 59 0.29 8.14 -1.47
C GLU A 59 1.48 8.98 -1.92
N GLY A 60 1.80 8.90 -3.21
CA GLY A 60 2.83 9.73 -3.79
C GLY A 60 2.74 9.77 -5.31
N LYS A 61 3.77 10.39 -5.91
CA LYS A 61 3.93 10.45 -7.36
C LYS A 61 5.36 10.14 -7.75
N THR A 62 5.54 9.54 -8.92
CA THR A 62 6.87 9.34 -9.48
C THR A 62 7.56 10.67 -9.79
N ASN A 63 8.87 10.71 -9.56
CA ASN A 63 9.70 11.89 -9.83
C ASN A 63 10.01 12.05 -11.34
N HIS A 64 10.88 13.00 -11.69
CA HIS A 64 11.31 13.28 -13.07
C HIS A 64 12.06 12.10 -13.74
N ASN A 65 12.61 11.19 -12.94
CA ASN A 65 13.26 9.95 -13.41
C ASN A 65 12.31 8.76 -13.40
N GLY A 66 11.02 8.96 -13.11
CA GLY A 66 10.01 7.89 -12.99
C GLY A 66 10.12 7.08 -11.70
N GLU A 67 10.97 7.49 -10.75
CA GLU A 67 11.23 6.75 -9.51
C GLU A 67 10.24 7.13 -8.42
N PHE A 68 9.96 6.18 -7.52
CA PHE A 68 9.16 6.38 -6.33
C PHE A 68 9.73 5.59 -5.15
N SER A 69 9.45 6.06 -3.94
CA SER A 69 9.73 5.36 -2.69
C SER A 69 8.63 5.73 -1.70
N LEU A 70 7.80 4.78 -1.31
CA LEU A 70 6.69 4.95 -0.36
C LEU A 70 6.96 4.14 0.90
N LYS A 71 6.61 4.70 2.05
CA LYS A 71 6.63 4.05 3.35
C LYS A 71 5.32 4.39 4.06
N GLY A 72 4.70 3.39 4.66
CA GLY A 72 3.47 3.56 5.43
C GLY A 72 3.45 2.59 6.61
N PHE A 73 2.58 2.87 7.56
CA PHE A 73 2.36 1.99 8.71
C PHE A 73 0.90 2.07 9.15
N GLU A 74 0.43 0.99 9.75
CA GLU A 74 -0.90 0.84 10.33
C GLU A 74 -0.75 0.40 11.79
N ARG A 75 -1.83 0.53 12.56
CA ARG A 75 -1.94 -0.13 13.86
C ARG A 75 -3.05 -1.16 13.85
N GLU A 76 -2.66 -2.43 13.84
CA GLU A 76 -3.57 -3.55 13.61
C GLU A 76 -3.28 -4.73 14.56
N LEU A 77 -4.27 -5.60 14.76
CA LEU A 77 -4.11 -6.81 15.58
C LEU A 77 -3.45 -7.95 14.79
N THR A 78 -3.85 -8.12 13.54
CA THR A 78 -3.34 -9.11 12.61
C THR A 78 -2.20 -8.53 11.77
N PRO A 79 -1.38 -9.37 11.10
CA PRO A 79 -0.39 -8.87 10.16
C PRO A 79 -1.04 -8.15 8.99
N ILE A 80 -0.57 -6.94 8.69
CA ILE A 80 -1.00 -6.16 7.53
C ILE A 80 -0.75 -6.93 6.21
N ASP A 81 -1.67 -6.86 5.26
CA ASP A 81 -1.68 -7.36 3.88
C ASP A 81 -1.46 -6.23 2.84
N PRO A 82 -0.24 -5.66 2.75
CA PRO A 82 0.02 -4.46 1.96
C PRO A 82 -0.07 -4.67 0.44
N VAL A 83 -0.74 -3.73 -0.23
CA VAL A 83 -0.92 -3.68 -1.68
C VAL A 83 -0.39 -2.36 -2.25
N PHE A 84 0.55 -2.45 -3.18
CA PHE A 84 1.02 -1.33 -3.98
C PHE A 84 0.16 -1.14 -5.22
N LYS A 85 -0.34 0.08 -5.45
CA LYS A 85 -1.20 0.42 -6.58
C LYS A 85 -0.60 1.52 -7.43
N VAL A 86 -0.73 1.40 -8.75
CA VAL A 86 -0.27 2.38 -9.74
C VAL A 86 -1.45 2.85 -10.57
N TYR A 87 -1.60 4.16 -10.73
CA TYR A 87 -2.70 4.78 -11.49
C TYR A 87 -2.09 5.63 -12.61
N HIS A 88 -2.31 5.23 -13.86
CA HIS A 88 -1.60 5.79 -15.01
C HIS A 88 -2.43 5.87 -16.28
N ASP A 89 -2.00 6.74 -17.19
CA ASP A 89 -2.59 6.94 -18.51
C ASP A 89 -1.62 6.61 -19.65
N CYS A 90 -0.53 5.90 -19.34
CA CYS A 90 0.43 5.42 -20.35
C CYS A 90 -0.30 4.60 -21.44
N ASP A 91 -0.14 5.01 -22.71
CA ASP A 91 -0.81 4.46 -23.88
C ASP A 91 -2.34 4.29 -23.74
N ASP A 92 -2.97 5.16 -22.94
CA ASP A 92 -4.40 5.02 -22.64
C ASP A 92 -5.33 5.90 -23.48
N GLY A 93 -4.78 6.88 -24.20
CA GLY A 93 -5.55 7.82 -25.03
C GLY A 93 -6.44 8.73 -24.18
N MET A 94 -7.62 9.09 -24.70
CA MET A 94 -8.62 9.92 -24.01
C MET A 94 -9.76 9.07 -23.44
N LYS A 95 -9.45 8.11 -22.57
CA LYS A 95 -10.46 7.30 -21.88
C LYS A 95 -10.79 7.90 -20.51
N PRO A 96 -12.05 7.83 -20.05
CA PRO A 96 -12.40 8.22 -18.68
C PRO A 96 -11.67 7.36 -17.65
N GLY A 97 -11.24 7.98 -16.55
CA GLY A 97 -10.50 7.30 -15.48
C GLY A 97 -9.09 6.89 -15.87
N GLN A 98 -8.39 6.18 -14.99
CA GLN A 98 -7.00 5.77 -15.18
C GLN A 98 -6.86 4.24 -15.18
N ARG A 99 -5.87 3.70 -15.90
CA ARG A 99 -5.46 2.28 -15.76
C ARG A 99 -4.90 2.08 -14.34
N LYS A 100 -5.29 0.99 -13.69
CA LYS A 100 -4.96 0.71 -12.28
C LYS A 100 -4.34 -0.67 -12.13
N LEU A 101 -3.10 -0.68 -11.67
CA LEU A 101 -2.36 -1.90 -11.33
C LEU A 101 -2.39 -2.14 -9.84
N LYS A 102 -2.38 -3.42 -9.43
CA LYS A 102 -2.31 -3.86 -8.03
C LYS A 102 -1.22 -4.91 -7.88
N PHE A 103 -0.33 -4.70 -6.91
CA PHE A 103 0.78 -5.60 -6.59
C PHE A 103 0.78 -5.89 -5.10
N LYS A 104 0.57 -7.17 -4.71
CA LYS A 104 0.75 -7.59 -3.32
C LYS A 104 2.23 -7.50 -2.95
N ILE A 105 2.53 -6.87 -1.82
CA ILE A 105 3.87 -6.86 -1.27
C ILE A 105 4.00 -8.10 -0.36
N PRO A 106 5.05 -8.93 -0.52
CA PRO A 106 5.21 -10.10 0.33
C PRO A 106 5.29 -9.73 1.81
N SER A 107 4.55 -10.41 2.68
CA SER A 107 4.49 -10.16 4.12
C SER A 107 5.87 -10.18 4.80
N SER A 108 6.86 -10.84 4.19
CA SER A 108 8.25 -10.71 4.64
C SER A 108 8.74 -9.26 4.69
N TYR A 109 8.26 -8.33 3.87
CA TYR A 109 8.66 -6.91 3.91
C TYR A 109 7.94 -6.10 4.99
N VAL A 110 6.97 -6.69 5.69
CA VAL A 110 6.31 -6.09 6.86
C VAL A 110 7.23 -6.21 8.07
N SER A 111 7.29 -5.16 8.89
CA SER A 111 8.08 -5.15 10.11
C SER A 111 7.39 -4.40 11.23
N ASP A 112 7.62 -4.86 12.48
CA ASP A 112 7.10 -4.16 13.66
C ASP A 112 7.64 -2.73 13.77
N GLY A 113 6.76 -1.82 14.19
CA GLY A 113 7.03 -0.39 14.37
C GLY A 113 6.41 0.47 13.27
N GLN A 114 6.78 1.75 13.26
CA GLN A 114 6.27 2.76 12.31
C GLN A 114 7.18 2.95 11.09
N VAL A 115 8.37 2.34 11.10
CA VAL A 115 9.37 2.51 10.04
C VAL A 115 9.72 1.13 9.49
N PRO A 116 9.61 0.92 8.16
CA PRO A 116 9.95 -0.36 7.57
C PRO A 116 11.44 -0.65 7.74
N LYS A 117 11.77 -1.86 8.20
CA LYS A 117 13.16 -2.32 8.34
C LYS A 117 13.83 -2.60 7.00
N ARG A 118 13.04 -2.84 5.96
CA ARG A 118 13.49 -3.08 4.58
C ARG A 118 12.47 -2.52 3.59
N MET A 119 12.96 -2.04 2.46
CA MET A 119 12.14 -1.62 1.33
C MET A 119 11.94 -2.81 0.39
N PHE A 120 10.74 -2.99 -0.15
CA PHE A 120 10.47 -3.93 -1.24
C PHE A 120 10.89 -3.31 -2.58
N PRO A 121 11.96 -3.80 -3.24
CA PRO A 121 12.35 -3.31 -4.54
C PRO A 121 11.49 -3.98 -5.61
N ILE A 122 10.46 -3.29 -6.12
CA ILE A 122 9.61 -3.84 -7.19
C ILE A 122 10.33 -3.85 -8.55
N GLY A 123 11.43 -3.09 -8.66
CA GLY A 123 12.24 -2.98 -9.87
C GLY A 123 11.75 -1.90 -10.83
N ILE A 124 11.97 -2.13 -12.12
CA ILE A 124 11.57 -1.22 -13.20
C ILE A 124 10.37 -1.83 -13.92
N LEU A 125 9.23 -1.14 -13.89
CA LEU A 125 8.00 -1.57 -14.56
C LEU A 125 7.71 -0.67 -15.76
N ASN A 126 7.51 -1.26 -16.94
CA ASN A 126 7.04 -0.53 -18.11
C ASN A 126 5.52 -0.64 -18.21
N LEU A 127 4.84 0.49 -18.10
CA LEU A 127 3.38 0.64 -18.07
C LEU A 127 2.74 0.56 -19.47
N GLU A 128 3.54 0.49 -20.53
CA GLU A 128 3.08 0.29 -21.92
C GLU A 128 2.42 -1.08 -22.10
N THR A 129 2.91 -2.10 -21.38
CA THR A 129 2.30 -3.43 -21.42
C THR A 129 0.97 -3.46 -20.65
N ILE A 130 0.12 -4.43 -20.98
CA ILE A 130 -1.10 -4.71 -20.23
C ILE A 130 -0.79 -5.80 -19.20
N PHE A 131 -0.95 -5.47 -17.92
CA PHE A 131 -0.72 -6.44 -16.86
C PHE A 131 -1.96 -7.34 -16.68
N PRO A 132 -1.79 -8.64 -16.38
CA PRO A 132 -2.90 -9.49 -15.98
C PRO A 132 -3.63 -8.93 -14.77
N GLY A 133 -4.96 -8.85 -14.82
CA GLY A 133 -5.77 -8.32 -13.73
C GLY A 133 -5.74 -6.79 -13.58
N GLU A 134 -5.22 -6.07 -14.57
CA GLU A 134 -5.31 -4.61 -14.62
C GLU A 134 -6.77 -4.15 -14.61
N GLU A 135 -7.06 -3.17 -13.75
CA GLU A 135 -8.38 -2.57 -13.57
C GLU A 135 -8.41 -1.16 -14.17
N ARG A 136 -9.58 -0.52 -14.13
CA ARG A 136 -9.74 0.91 -14.41
C ARG A 136 -10.36 1.62 -13.22
N ASP A 137 -9.76 2.74 -12.83
CA ASP A 137 -10.23 3.63 -11.77
C ASP A 137 -11.11 4.73 -12.39
N LEU A 138 -12.44 4.55 -12.31
CA LEU A 138 -13.42 5.54 -12.78
C LEU A 138 -13.72 6.52 -11.65
N LEU A 139 -13.72 7.82 -11.96
CA LEU A 139 -14.10 8.90 -11.04
C LEU A 139 -15.57 8.81 -10.63
#